data_AF-A0A1C4ZGP9-F1
#
_entry.id   AF-A0A1C4ZGP9-F1
#
_cell.length_a   1.000
_cell.length_b   1.000
_cell.length_c   1.000
_cell.angle_alpha   90.00
_cell.angle_beta   90.00
_cell.angle_gamma   90.00
#
_symmetry.space_group_name_H-M   'P 1'
#
loop_
_entity.id
_entity.type
_entity.pdbx_description
1 polymer ?
#
loop_
_entity_poly.entity_id
_entity_poly.type
_entity_poly.pdbx_seq_one_letter_code
_entity_poly.pdbx_strand_id
1 'polypeptide(L)'
;MVTVSGRHRMRTNLRGAGAAATATALVVVVAGSWFGYQQLAGPNCSGRIELSVAAAPEIAPAVRGAADQWVSDGAAVGETCIAVNVSSAESVDVAAAVASKHGATLAGVGQASGTAVTPDVWVPDSSTWLLRLKSGGATAFAPANGASIARSPVVVALPEPVASRIGWPDKELRWTDLLGEVTSGKPLRAGIVEPTQDAAGLSGLLSLTAAASATGAAGSPKAQEAMVGALRALATNRSSLRQDLLARFPRSSDPTAIANGLGAAALSEEDVIAYNNTKPPIPLAALYLKPDPIALDYPFAVLPGIEPTKASAARVLFDVLRTGSFKNRLAAQSLRAPDGNWGDGFKAPQGAPSPANGGATPVPASGQGGAADLDPVAIQKATTTWSVATQSGRMLCVIDVSGSMKKPVATANGASREQVTVAAASQGLGLFDDSWSIGLWTFSTNLNGNQDYRELLGIKPLSSNRGPLQQSLASVRPSDGDTGLYDTMLAAYKKVQQDWEPGKVNSIVLFTDGKNDDASGISQKALLNQLKALRDEEQPVQVIIIGIGTEVSRAELKSITDVTGGGSFVTTDPSKIGEIFLQAIALRPPAPR
;
A
#
# COMPACT_ATOMS: atom_id res chain seq x y z
N MET A 1 -52.34 -49.90 63.33
CA MET A 1 -53.39 -50.80 62.83
C MET A 1 -54.28 -49.97 61.92
N VAL A 2 -54.11 -50.11 60.60
CA VAL A 2 -55.05 -49.87 59.48
C VAL A 2 -54.17 -49.98 58.22
N THR A 3 -54.30 -51.12 57.56
CA THR A 3 -53.72 -51.43 56.25
C THR A 3 -54.69 -51.03 55.16
N VAL A 4 -54.25 -50.27 54.14
CA VAL A 4 -54.88 -50.29 52.81
C VAL A 4 -53.81 -50.24 51.72
N SER A 5 -53.97 -51.17 50.79
CA SER A 5 -53.14 -51.54 49.65
C SER A 5 -53.09 -50.49 48.54
N GLY A 6 -51.91 -50.29 47.94
CA GLY A 6 -51.70 -49.50 46.72
C GLY A 6 -50.77 -50.21 45.72
N ARG A 7 -51.29 -50.49 44.53
CA ARG A 7 -50.66 -51.23 43.40
C ARG A 7 -49.44 -50.51 42.81
N HIS A 8 -48.49 -51.29 42.30
CA HIS A 8 -47.39 -50.85 41.43
C HIS A 8 -47.80 -50.65 39.95
N ARG A 9 -46.96 -49.86 39.24
CA ARG A 9 -46.82 -49.56 37.79
C ARG A 9 -47.41 -48.19 37.38
N MET A 10 -46.76 -47.35 36.58
CA MET A 10 -45.54 -47.42 35.77
C MET A 10 -45.04 -45.97 35.56
N ARG A 11 -43.73 -45.79 35.40
CA ARG A 11 -43.12 -44.54 34.88
C ARG A 11 -43.50 -44.35 33.41
N THR A 12 -43.94 -43.15 33.04
CA THR A 12 -43.72 -42.58 31.71
C THR A 12 -43.57 -41.06 31.84
N ASN A 13 -42.37 -40.59 31.50
CA ASN A 13 -42.07 -39.17 31.30
C ASN A 13 -42.71 -38.70 29.99
N LEU A 14 -43.32 -37.51 29.98
CA LEU A 14 -43.41 -36.64 28.80
C LEU A 14 -43.54 -35.19 29.26
N ARG A 15 -42.46 -34.42 29.05
CA ARG A 15 -42.42 -32.96 29.12
C ARG A 15 -42.78 -32.41 27.73
N GLY A 16 -43.47 -31.27 27.73
CA GLY A 16 -43.16 -30.17 26.80
C GLY A 16 -44.18 -29.86 25.70
N ALA A 17 -44.91 -28.75 25.87
CA ALA A 17 -45.21 -27.74 24.85
C ALA A 17 -46.25 -26.76 25.43
N GLY A 18 -45.85 -25.53 25.76
CA GLY A 18 -46.82 -24.54 26.25
C GLY A 18 -46.28 -23.12 26.49
N ALA A 19 -44.97 -22.95 26.69
CA ALA A 19 -44.41 -21.64 27.05
C ALA A 19 -43.80 -20.83 25.87
N ALA A 20 -43.75 -21.37 24.66
CA ALA A 20 -43.09 -20.71 23.52
C ALA A 20 -44.05 -19.91 22.59
N ALA A 21 -45.37 -19.97 22.81
CA ALA A 21 -46.33 -19.31 21.93
C ALA A 21 -46.67 -17.87 22.36
N THR A 22 -46.55 -17.54 23.65
CA THR A 22 -46.96 -16.22 24.18
C THR A 22 -45.88 -15.14 24.06
N ALA A 23 -44.60 -15.50 24.18
CA ALA A 23 -43.49 -14.56 24.00
C ALA A 23 -43.37 -14.09 22.53
N THR A 24 -43.59 -14.99 21.58
CA THR A 24 -43.52 -14.69 20.14
C THR A 24 -44.66 -13.79 19.68
N ALA A 25 -45.87 -13.97 20.23
CA ALA A 25 -47.02 -13.13 19.92
C ALA A 25 -46.85 -11.68 20.42
N LEU A 26 -46.27 -11.48 21.62
CA LEU A 26 -45.99 -10.14 22.16
C LEU A 26 -44.88 -9.42 21.39
N VAL A 27 -43.83 -10.12 20.95
CA VAL A 27 -42.77 -9.55 20.11
C VAL A 27 -43.32 -9.15 18.73
N VAL A 28 -44.21 -9.95 18.14
CA VAL A 28 -44.84 -9.63 16.85
C VAL A 28 -45.82 -8.45 16.96
N VAL A 29 -46.55 -8.31 18.07
CA VAL A 29 -47.45 -7.16 18.28
C VAL A 29 -46.66 -5.89 18.55
N VAL A 30 -45.61 -5.93 19.38
CA VAL A 30 -44.76 -4.76 19.64
C VAL A 30 -43.98 -4.36 18.39
N ALA A 31 -43.39 -5.31 17.66
CA ALA A 31 -42.74 -5.05 16.38
C ALA A 31 -43.73 -4.54 15.31
N GLY A 32 -44.94 -5.12 15.24
CA GLY A 32 -46.00 -4.69 14.32
C GLY A 32 -46.52 -3.29 14.63
N SER A 33 -46.65 -2.94 15.91
CA SER A 33 -47.05 -1.60 16.36
C SER A 33 -45.94 -0.56 16.16
N TRP A 34 -44.67 -0.92 16.33
CA TRP A 34 -43.51 -0.06 16.04
C TRP A 34 -43.35 0.19 14.53
N PHE A 35 -43.48 -0.87 13.72
CA PHE A 35 -43.42 -0.79 12.27
C PHE A 35 -44.63 -0.02 11.69
N GLY A 36 -45.82 -0.23 12.25
CA GLY A 36 -47.03 0.54 11.91
C GLY A 36 -46.94 2.01 12.28
N TYR A 37 -46.29 2.36 13.40
CA TYR A 37 -46.09 3.75 13.82
C TYR A 37 -45.08 4.49 12.93
N GLN A 38 -44.00 3.84 12.49
CA GLN A 38 -43.08 4.42 11.50
C GLN A 38 -43.74 4.64 10.12
N GLN A 39 -44.73 3.83 9.76
CA GLN A 39 -45.47 3.97 8.50
C GLN A 39 -46.59 5.04 8.57
N LEU A 40 -47.05 5.39 9.77
CA LEU A 40 -48.07 6.43 10.02
C LEU A 40 -47.48 7.82 10.36
N ALA A 41 -46.19 7.89 10.71
CA ALA A 41 -45.52 9.14 11.14
C ALA A 41 -44.53 9.71 10.10
N GLY A 42 -44.31 9.05 8.96
CA GLY A 42 -43.49 9.56 7.86
C GLY A 42 -44.31 10.38 6.84
N PRO A 43 -43.68 11.30 6.09
CA PRO A 43 -44.34 11.99 4.98
C PRO A 43 -44.96 10.98 4.01
N ASN A 44 -46.17 11.27 3.51
CA ASN A 44 -46.87 10.44 2.52
C ASN A 44 -46.09 10.41 1.19
N CYS A 45 -45.12 9.52 1.09
CA CYS A 45 -44.26 9.40 -0.08
C CYS A 45 -44.85 8.42 -1.10
N SER A 46 -44.89 8.84 -2.37
CA SER A 46 -45.36 8.02 -3.50
C SER A 46 -44.32 6.99 -3.98
N GLY A 47 -43.10 7.04 -3.45
CA GLY A 47 -42.01 6.09 -3.72
C GLY A 47 -40.77 6.36 -2.86
N ARG A 48 -39.70 5.58 -3.05
CA ARG A 48 -38.42 5.70 -2.34
C ARG A 48 -37.22 5.62 -3.31
N ILE A 49 -36.34 6.60 -3.27
CA ILE A 49 -35.04 6.60 -3.98
C ILE A 49 -33.97 6.16 -2.99
N GLU A 50 -33.20 5.13 -3.34
CA GLU A 50 -32.02 4.72 -2.58
C GLU A 50 -30.75 5.29 -3.23
N LEU A 51 -30.10 6.21 -2.52
CA LEU A 51 -28.84 6.82 -2.93
C LEU A 51 -27.69 6.17 -2.16
N SER A 52 -26.80 5.49 -2.87
CA SER A 52 -25.60 4.89 -2.30
C SER A 52 -24.42 5.89 -2.34
N VAL A 53 -23.79 6.11 -1.20
CA VAL A 53 -22.65 7.02 -1.03
C VAL A 53 -21.49 6.24 -0.42
N ALA A 54 -20.35 6.17 -1.10
CA ALA A 54 -19.11 5.70 -0.49
C ALA A 54 -18.23 6.91 -0.12
N ALA A 55 -17.79 6.97 1.12
CA ALA A 55 -16.95 8.05 1.62
C ALA A 55 -15.69 7.52 2.30
N ALA A 56 -14.59 8.27 2.18
CA ALA A 56 -13.35 7.99 2.90
C ALA A 56 -13.63 7.83 4.41
N PRO A 57 -12.94 6.90 5.11
CA PRO A 57 -13.31 6.52 6.48
C PRO A 57 -13.40 7.69 7.46
N GLU A 58 -12.54 8.68 7.34
CA GLU A 58 -12.45 9.84 8.22
C GLU A 58 -13.61 10.84 8.03
N ILE A 59 -14.18 10.95 6.82
CA ILE A 59 -15.32 11.86 6.56
C ILE A 59 -16.68 11.15 6.62
N ALA A 60 -16.70 9.82 6.47
CA ALA A 60 -17.93 9.02 6.43
C ALA A 60 -18.86 9.25 7.64
N PRO A 61 -18.40 9.37 8.90
CA PRO A 61 -19.29 9.66 10.04
C PRO A 61 -19.98 11.02 9.93
N ALA A 62 -19.30 12.05 9.43
CA ALA A 62 -19.88 13.38 9.24
C ALA A 62 -20.94 13.38 8.14
N VAL A 63 -20.64 12.75 6.99
CA VAL A 63 -21.59 12.62 5.87
C VAL A 63 -22.82 11.81 6.28
N ARG A 64 -22.62 10.67 6.96
CA ARG A 64 -23.71 9.85 7.48
C ARG A 64 -24.59 10.63 8.45
N GLY A 65 -24.00 11.31 9.43
CA GLY A 65 -24.78 12.09 10.39
C GLY A 65 -25.58 13.24 9.77
N ALA A 66 -25.09 13.86 8.69
CA ALA A 66 -25.84 14.87 7.96
C ALA A 66 -26.95 14.27 7.10
N ALA A 67 -26.67 13.14 6.44
CA ALA A 67 -27.65 12.42 5.63
C ALA A 67 -28.79 11.85 6.49
N ASP A 68 -28.49 11.26 7.64
CA ASP A 68 -29.48 10.71 8.58
C ASP A 68 -30.40 11.81 9.12
N GLN A 69 -29.82 12.96 9.48
CA GLN A 69 -30.60 14.13 9.90
C GLN A 69 -31.53 14.60 8.78
N TRP A 70 -31.00 14.76 7.57
CA TRP A 70 -31.80 15.19 6.42
C TRP A 70 -32.95 14.22 6.11
N VAL A 71 -32.69 12.90 6.15
CA VAL A 71 -33.72 11.87 5.98
C VAL A 71 -34.77 11.96 7.08
N SER A 72 -34.36 12.14 8.34
CA SER A 72 -35.27 12.33 9.48
C SER A 72 -36.12 13.60 9.36
N ASP A 73 -35.59 14.65 8.72
CA ASP A 73 -36.30 15.91 8.48
C ASP A 73 -37.24 15.86 7.26
N GLY A 74 -37.44 14.67 6.67
CA GLY A 74 -38.39 14.45 5.58
C GLY A 74 -37.79 14.62 4.18
N ALA A 75 -36.54 14.21 3.97
CA ALA A 75 -35.88 14.28 2.66
C ALA A 75 -36.73 13.69 1.52
N ALA A 76 -37.09 14.53 0.55
CA ALA A 76 -37.84 14.13 -0.64
C ALA A 76 -37.40 14.93 -1.87
N VAL A 77 -37.50 14.30 -3.06
CA VAL A 77 -37.49 15.00 -4.36
C VAL A 77 -38.91 14.91 -4.92
N GLY A 78 -39.64 16.03 -4.91
CA GLY A 78 -41.07 16.00 -5.22
C GLY A 78 -41.84 15.20 -4.17
N GLU A 79 -42.62 14.21 -4.60
CA GLU A 79 -43.39 13.32 -3.71
C GLU A 79 -42.63 12.02 -3.33
N THR A 80 -41.38 11.87 -3.78
CA THR A 80 -40.59 10.64 -3.57
C THR A 80 -39.59 10.83 -2.43
N CYS A 81 -39.70 9.98 -1.40
CA CYS A 81 -38.78 9.96 -0.27
C CYS A 81 -37.37 9.56 -0.70
N ILE A 82 -36.36 10.09 -0.02
CA ILE A 82 -34.96 9.74 -0.24
C ILE A 82 -34.46 8.94 0.94
N ALA A 83 -33.77 7.84 0.67
CA ALA A 83 -32.93 7.16 1.64
C ALA A 83 -31.49 7.19 1.16
N VAL A 84 -30.59 7.54 2.08
CA VAL A 84 -29.16 7.62 1.79
C VAL A 84 -28.45 6.52 2.56
N ASN A 85 -27.71 5.68 1.85
CA ASN A 85 -26.86 4.67 2.47
C ASN A 85 -25.40 5.11 2.34
N VAL A 86 -24.81 5.56 3.44
CA VAL A 86 -23.40 6.00 3.49
C VAL A 86 -22.51 4.87 4.00
N SER A 87 -21.67 4.33 3.12
CA SER A 87 -20.63 3.36 3.46
C SER A 87 -19.27 4.03 3.66
N SER A 88 -18.52 3.52 4.65
CA SER A 88 -17.10 3.84 4.82
C SER A 88 -16.31 2.93 3.89
N ALA A 89 -15.51 3.50 3.00
CA ALA A 89 -14.69 2.73 2.06
C ALA A 89 -13.36 3.43 1.81
N GLU A 90 -12.28 2.67 1.71
CA GLU A 90 -10.98 3.21 1.33
C GLU A 90 -11.02 3.76 -0.10
N SER A 91 -10.43 4.94 -0.31
CA SER A 91 -10.48 5.61 -1.62
C SER A 91 -9.81 4.76 -2.71
N VAL A 92 -8.76 4.02 -2.37
CA VAL A 92 -8.07 3.09 -3.29
C VAL A 92 -8.99 1.95 -3.76
N ASP A 93 -9.85 1.42 -2.90
CA ASP A 93 -10.74 0.31 -3.24
C ASP A 93 -11.86 0.76 -4.18
N VAL A 94 -12.45 1.93 -3.90
CA VAL A 94 -13.47 2.53 -4.79
C VAL A 94 -12.83 2.92 -6.12
N ALA A 95 -11.61 3.49 -6.11
CA ALA A 95 -10.88 3.81 -7.32
C ALA A 95 -10.59 2.56 -8.17
N ALA A 96 -10.19 1.44 -7.55
CA ALA A 96 -10.00 0.17 -8.24
C ALA A 96 -11.31 -0.30 -8.89
N ALA A 97 -12.43 -0.28 -8.17
CA ALA A 97 -13.74 -0.70 -8.69
C ALA A 97 -14.20 0.16 -9.87
N VAL A 98 -14.02 1.48 -9.78
CA VAL A 98 -14.33 2.41 -10.87
C VAL A 98 -13.40 2.18 -12.06
N ALA A 99 -12.10 2.00 -11.83
CA ALA A 99 -11.13 1.72 -12.89
C ALA A 99 -11.52 0.45 -13.68
N SER A 100 -11.80 -0.66 -12.97
CA SER A 100 -12.23 -1.92 -13.59
C SER A 100 -13.52 -1.75 -14.40
N LYS A 101 -14.52 -1.02 -13.88
CA LYS A 101 -15.80 -0.76 -14.59
C LYS A 101 -15.59 0.05 -15.88
N HIS A 102 -14.59 0.93 -15.92
CA HIS A 102 -14.31 1.81 -17.05
C HIS A 102 -13.13 1.35 -17.91
N GLY A 103 -12.64 0.12 -17.74
CA GLY A 103 -11.53 -0.44 -18.53
C GLY A 103 -10.21 0.31 -18.35
N ALA A 104 -10.04 0.99 -17.21
CA ALA A 104 -8.86 1.78 -16.88
C ALA A 104 -7.90 1.01 -15.99
N THR A 105 -6.63 1.42 -15.98
CA THR A 105 -5.61 0.88 -15.07
C THR A 105 -4.97 1.99 -14.28
N LEU A 106 -4.78 1.78 -12.98
CA LEU A 106 -4.16 2.73 -12.07
C LEU A 106 -2.83 2.16 -11.58
N ALA A 107 -1.73 2.87 -11.85
CA ALA A 107 -0.40 2.42 -11.41
C ALA A 107 -0.34 2.28 -9.88
N GLY A 108 0.10 1.11 -9.40
CA GLY A 108 0.24 0.77 -7.98
C GLY A 108 -1.06 0.43 -7.24
N VAL A 109 -2.18 0.39 -7.96
CA VAL A 109 -3.49 -0.03 -7.44
C VAL A 109 -3.79 -1.43 -7.98
N GLY A 110 -4.17 -2.36 -7.10
CA GLY A 110 -4.53 -3.72 -7.48
C GLY A 110 -5.86 -3.79 -8.25
N GLN A 111 -6.23 -4.99 -8.69
CA GLN A 111 -7.54 -5.24 -9.28
C GLN A 111 -8.63 -5.20 -8.21
N ALA A 112 -9.79 -4.65 -8.58
CA ALA A 112 -10.95 -4.67 -7.70
C ALA A 112 -11.38 -6.12 -7.39
N SER A 113 -11.86 -6.35 -6.18
CA SER A 113 -12.56 -7.61 -5.87
C SER A 113 -13.79 -7.75 -6.78
N GLY A 114 -14.05 -8.94 -7.31
CA GLY A 114 -15.16 -9.19 -8.27
C GLY A 114 -16.58 -8.92 -7.72
N THR A 115 -16.71 -8.52 -6.46
CA THR A 115 -17.95 -8.12 -5.77
C THR A 115 -18.07 -6.60 -5.57
N ALA A 116 -17.11 -5.81 -6.04
CA ALA A 116 -17.09 -4.37 -5.81
C ALA A 116 -18.19 -3.65 -6.61
N VAL A 117 -19.16 -3.07 -5.90
CA VAL A 117 -20.22 -2.23 -6.49
C VAL A 117 -19.79 -0.78 -6.45
N THR A 118 -19.80 -0.10 -7.60
CA THR A 118 -19.55 1.35 -7.65
C THR A 118 -20.74 2.11 -7.05
N PRO A 119 -20.51 3.06 -6.13
CA PRO A 119 -21.60 3.83 -5.52
C PRO A 119 -22.22 4.83 -6.51
N ASP A 120 -23.37 5.42 -6.16
CA ASP A 120 -23.94 6.53 -6.93
C ASP A 120 -23.14 7.83 -6.72
N VAL A 121 -22.67 8.04 -5.49
CA VAL A 121 -21.81 9.16 -5.10
C VAL A 121 -20.54 8.63 -4.42
N TRP A 122 -19.40 9.21 -4.77
CA TRP A 122 -18.12 8.92 -4.13
C TRP A 122 -17.52 10.20 -3.53
N VAL A 123 -17.09 10.10 -2.27
CA VAL A 123 -16.32 11.14 -1.57
C VAL A 123 -14.95 10.56 -1.22
N PRO A 124 -13.98 10.57 -2.14
CA PRO A 124 -12.61 10.16 -1.82
C PRO A 124 -11.94 11.13 -0.85
N ASP A 125 -10.78 10.76 -0.32
CA ASP A 125 -9.89 11.64 0.45
C ASP A 125 -9.35 12.79 -0.41
N SER A 126 -9.14 12.58 -1.71
CA SER A 126 -8.60 13.59 -2.62
C SER A 126 -9.10 13.49 -4.07
N SER A 127 -9.26 14.64 -4.72
CA SER A 127 -9.51 14.76 -6.16
C SER A 127 -8.38 14.21 -7.03
N THR A 128 -7.18 13.93 -6.47
CA THR A 128 -6.13 13.19 -7.20
C THR A 128 -6.62 11.86 -7.74
N TRP A 129 -7.57 11.21 -7.08
CA TRP A 129 -8.14 9.96 -7.57
C TRP A 129 -8.96 10.13 -8.84
N LEU A 130 -9.76 11.19 -8.92
CA LEU A 130 -10.56 11.52 -10.11
C LEU A 130 -9.65 11.85 -11.29
N LEU A 131 -8.57 12.59 -11.04
CA LEU A 131 -7.55 12.91 -12.06
C LEU A 131 -6.82 11.64 -12.53
N ARG A 132 -6.40 10.77 -11.61
CA ARG A 132 -5.72 9.51 -11.95
C ARG A 132 -6.61 8.57 -12.75
N LEU A 133 -7.90 8.46 -12.43
CA LEU A 133 -8.86 7.67 -13.22
C LEU A 133 -8.97 8.19 -14.65
N LYS A 134 -9.12 9.50 -14.82
CA LYS A 134 -9.20 10.14 -16.13
C LYS A 134 -7.93 9.93 -16.96
N SER A 135 -6.75 10.07 -16.34
CA SER A 135 -5.45 9.86 -17.00
C SER A 135 -5.09 8.38 -17.21
N GLY A 136 -5.66 7.48 -16.40
CA GLY A 136 -5.43 6.03 -16.46
C GLY A 136 -6.24 5.30 -17.53
N GLY A 137 -6.96 6.03 -18.39
CA GLY A 137 -7.71 5.49 -19.52
C GLY A 137 -9.22 5.36 -19.31
N ALA A 138 -9.77 5.86 -18.18
CA ALA A 138 -11.22 5.89 -17.96
C ALA A 138 -11.87 7.02 -18.79
N THR A 139 -11.85 6.93 -20.11
CA THR A 139 -12.25 8.01 -21.02
C THR A 139 -13.73 8.41 -20.89
N ALA A 140 -14.59 7.47 -20.48
CA ALA A 140 -16.00 7.70 -20.18
C ALA A 140 -16.28 8.11 -18.73
N PHE A 141 -15.25 8.24 -17.89
CA PHE A 141 -15.39 8.68 -16.50
C PHE A 141 -15.45 10.20 -16.41
N ALA A 142 -16.66 10.74 -16.33
CA ALA A 142 -16.94 12.17 -16.21
C ALA A 142 -17.94 12.42 -15.08
N PRO A 143 -17.48 12.57 -13.82
CA PRO A 143 -18.38 12.85 -12.71
C PRO A 143 -19.04 14.23 -12.84
N ALA A 144 -20.34 14.32 -12.51
CA ALA A 144 -21.15 15.53 -12.73
C ALA A 144 -20.95 16.62 -11.65
N ASN A 145 -20.28 16.29 -10.55
CA ASN A 145 -19.82 17.19 -9.49
C ASN A 145 -18.40 16.75 -9.08
N GLY A 146 -17.62 17.67 -8.54
CA GLY A 146 -16.28 17.41 -7.99
C GLY A 146 -15.85 18.47 -6.97
N ALA A 147 -16.80 19.28 -6.50
CA ALA A 147 -16.50 20.32 -5.52
C ALA A 147 -16.25 19.69 -4.14
N SER A 148 -15.23 20.21 -3.47
CA SER A 148 -14.85 19.83 -2.11
C SER A 148 -15.96 20.09 -1.10
N ILE A 149 -16.18 19.13 -0.19
CA ILE A 149 -17.06 19.31 0.98
C ILE A 149 -16.31 19.36 2.31
N ALA A 150 -15.02 19.01 2.31
CA ALA A 150 -14.14 19.16 3.47
C ALA A 150 -12.69 19.41 3.02
N ARG A 151 -11.80 19.66 3.97
CA ARG A 151 -10.37 19.81 3.74
C ARG A 151 -9.57 19.28 4.93
N SER A 152 -8.44 18.64 4.67
CA SER A 152 -7.43 18.29 5.68
C SER A 152 -6.04 18.65 5.14
N PRO A 153 -5.33 19.63 5.74
CA PRO A 153 -3.94 19.90 5.39
C PRO A 153 -3.08 18.64 5.50
N VAL A 154 -2.12 18.46 4.59
CA VAL A 154 -1.08 17.44 4.75
C VAL A 154 0.08 18.08 5.50
N VAL A 155 0.48 17.45 6.60
CA VAL A 155 1.55 17.88 7.50
C VAL A 155 2.65 16.83 7.56
N VAL A 156 3.82 17.20 8.07
CA VAL A 156 4.84 16.22 8.44
C VAL A 156 4.73 15.96 9.93
N ALA A 157 4.30 14.76 10.28
CA ALA A 157 4.14 14.31 11.65
C ALA A 157 5.46 13.80 12.21
N LEU A 158 5.94 14.40 13.31
CA LEU A 158 7.15 13.99 14.03
C LEU A 158 6.79 13.71 15.48
N PRO A 159 7.41 12.73 16.16
CA PRO A 159 7.33 12.64 17.62
C PRO A 159 7.79 13.96 18.25
N GLU A 160 7.05 14.51 19.21
CA GLU A 160 7.35 15.84 19.79
C GLU A 160 8.83 16.03 20.21
N PRO A 161 9.49 15.07 20.90
CA PRO A 161 10.92 15.21 21.24
C PRO A 161 11.84 15.30 20.02
N VAL A 162 11.44 14.72 18.89
CA VAL A 162 12.17 14.81 17.63
C VAL A 162 11.94 16.17 16.99
N ALA A 163 10.69 16.63 16.95
CA ALA A 163 10.30 17.93 16.41
C ALA A 163 11.00 19.10 17.15
N SER A 164 11.05 19.06 18.48
CA SER A 164 11.70 20.11 19.27
C SER A 164 13.19 20.25 18.98
N ARG A 165 13.89 19.15 18.67
CA ARG A 165 15.32 19.19 18.32
C ARG A 165 15.61 19.92 17.02
N ILE A 166 14.66 19.93 16.08
CA ILE A 166 14.80 20.62 14.79
C ILE A 166 14.19 22.03 14.81
N GLY A 167 13.73 22.49 15.99
CA GLY A 167 13.30 23.86 16.23
C GLY A 167 11.79 24.09 16.26
N TRP A 168 10.96 23.04 16.21
CA TRP A 168 9.52 23.19 16.42
C TRP A 168 9.22 23.48 17.90
N PRO A 169 8.25 24.35 18.24
CA PRO A 169 7.31 25.06 17.37
C PRO A 169 7.80 26.43 16.88
N ASP A 170 8.95 26.90 17.35
CA ASP A 170 9.38 28.30 17.21
C ASP A 170 10.00 28.63 15.84
N LYS A 171 10.53 27.63 15.15
CA LYS A 171 11.17 27.76 13.83
C LYS A 171 10.19 27.39 12.71
N GLU A 172 10.07 28.27 11.72
CA GLU A 172 9.41 27.94 10.45
C GLU A 172 10.30 27.00 9.64
N LEU A 173 9.81 25.78 9.39
CA LEU A 173 10.54 24.72 8.70
C LEU A 173 10.07 24.58 7.25
N ARG A 174 11.00 24.25 6.36
CA ARG A 174 10.76 24.04 4.92
C ARG A 174 11.00 22.58 4.52
N TRP A 175 10.46 22.21 3.37
CA TRP A 175 10.73 20.89 2.78
C TRP A 175 12.23 20.63 2.51
N THR A 176 13.01 21.68 2.25
CA THR A 176 14.47 21.58 2.10
C THR A 176 15.18 21.27 3.42
N ASP A 177 14.65 21.74 4.55
CA ASP A 177 15.20 21.40 5.88
C ASP A 177 14.95 19.92 6.18
N LEU A 178 13.71 19.45 5.95
CA LEU A 178 13.37 18.04 6.12
C LEU A 178 14.21 17.13 5.21
N LEU A 179 14.40 17.53 3.95
CA LEU A 179 15.25 16.80 3.02
C LEU A 179 16.68 16.64 3.57
N GLY A 180 17.24 17.70 4.16
CA GLY A 180 18.54 17.66 4.83
C GLY A 180 18.57 16.66 5.98
N GLU A 181 17.55 16.66 6.84
CA GLU A 181 17.44 15.73 7.98
C GLU A 181 17.38 14.26 7.55
N VAL A 182 16.58 13.94 6.52
CA VAL A 182 16.37 12.54 6.08
C VAL A 182 17.50 12.01 5.18
N THR A 183 18.36 12.90 4.65
CA THR A 183 19.52 12.53 3.83
C THR A 183 20.86 12.74 4.53
N SER A 184 20.85 13.15 5.81
CA SER A 184 22.08 13.39 6.59
C SER A 184 22.84 12.10 6.91
N GLY A 185 24.07 12.23 7.44
CA GLY A 185 24.88 11.09 7.89
C GLY A 185 24.29 10.31 9.08
N LYS A 186 23.32 10.89 9.80
CA LYS A 186 22.48 10.22 10.80
C LYS A 186 21.02 10.51 10.47
N PRO A 187 20.47 9.86 9.43
CA PRO A 187 19.24 10.31 8.82
C PRO A 187 18.05 10.16 9.75
N LEU A 188 17.18 11.16 9.74
CA LEU A 188 15.85 11.04 10.32
C LEU A 188 15.09 9.92 9.59
N ARG A 189 14.58 8.95 10.35
CA ARG A 189 13.82 7.82 9.79
C ARG A 189 12.45 8.30 9.28
N ALA A 190 12.41 8.74 8.03
CA ALA A 190 11.16 9.09 7.37
C ALA A 190 10.45 7.83 6.87
N GLY A 191 9.13 7.89 6.84
CA GLY A 191 8.26 6.87 6.27
C GLY A 191 7.10 7.50 5.54
N ILE A 192 6.41 6.67 4.77
CA ILE A 192 5.37 7.11 3.86
C ILE A 192 4.30 6.03 3.73
N VAL A 193 3.03 6.43 3.73
CA VAL A 193 1.96 5.52 3.30
C VAL A 193 2.06 5.43 1.78
N GLU A 194 1.91 4.25 1.21
CA GLU A 194 2.12 3.96 -0.21
C GLU A 194 1.48 5.05 -1.11
N PRO A 195 2.29 5.94 -1.73
CA PRO A 195 1.82 7.07 -2.54
C PRO A 195 0.91 6.72 -3.71
N THR A 196 0.93 5.47 -4.16
CA THR A 196 0.01 4.98 -5.20
C THR A 196 -1.37 4.60 -4.65
N GLN A 197 -1.50 4.45 -3.33
CA GLN A 197 -2.69 3.99 -2.61
C GLN A 197 -3.22 5.02 -1.59
N ASP A 198 -2.44 6.06 -1.28
CA ASP A 198 -2.78 7.06 -0.26
C ASP A 198 -2.46 8.50 -0.74
N ALA A 199 -3.44 9.41 -0.61
CA ALA A 199 -3.30 10.77 -1.11
C ALA A 199 -2.38 11.66 -0.25
N ALA A 200 -2.29 11.45 1.06
CA ALA A 200 -1.37 12.19 1.93
C ALA A 200 0.08 11.76 1.67
N GLY A 201 0.31 10.46 1.47
CA GLY A 201 1.56 9.88 1.00
C GLY A 201 1.97 10.45 -0.36
N LEU A 202 1.05 10.51 -1.32
CA LEU A 202 1.31 11.15 -2.62
C LEU A 202 1.70 12.63 -2.48
N SER A 203 0.98 13.38 -1.66
CA SER A 203 1.28 14.80 -1.39
C SER A 203 2.67 14.97 -0.79
N GLY A 204 3.03 14.16 0.22
CA GLY A 204 4.36 14.15 0.82
C GLY A 204 5.47 13.78 -0.15
N LEU A 205 5.26 12.78 -1.02
CA LEU A 205 6.19 12.41 -2.07
C LEU A 205 6.43 13.57 -3.04
N LEU A 206 5.36 14.21 -3.52
CA LEU A 206 5.44 15.34 -4.45
C LEU A 206 6.20 16.52 -3.81
N SER A 207 5.90 16.85 -2.55
CA SER A 207 6.56 17.95 -1.85
C SER A 207 8.05 17.68 -1.60
N LEU A 208 8.42 16.48 -1.15
CA LEU A 208 9.84 16.16 -0.89
C LEU A 208 10.65 16.08 -2.19
N THR A 209 10.08 15.51 -3.25
CA THR A 209 10.75 15.40 -4.55
C THR A 209 10.85 16.76 -5.26
N ALA A 210 9.88 17.66 -5.07
CA ALA A 210 9.99 19.05 -5.50
C ALA A 210 11.13 19.78 -4.78
N ALA A 211 11.26 19.60 -3.46
CA ALA A 211 12.37 20.18 -2.70
C ALA A 211 13.73 19.62 -3.13
N ALA A 212 13.82 18.32 -3.41
CA ALA A 212 15.03 17.68 -3.94
C ALA A 212 15.42 18.24 -5.31
N SER A 213 14.44 18.42 -6.20
CA SER A 213 14.63 19.01 -7.52
C SER A 213 15.14 20.46 -7.45
N ALA A 214 14.81 21.19 -6.37
CA ALA A 214 15.23 22.57 -6.16
C ALA A 214 16.63 22.75 -5.55
N THR A 215 17.33 21.68 -5.17
CA THR A 215 18.67 21.74 -4.54
C THR A 215 19.81 22.17 -5.48
N GLY A 216 19.55 22.22 -6.79
CA GLY A 216 20.48 22.61 -7.84
C GLY A 216 19.74 22.98 -9.13
N ALA A 217 20.49 23.32 -10.18
CA ALA A 217 19.89 23.58 -11.50
C ALA A 217 19.15 22.32 -12.00
N ALA A 218 18.09 22.52 -12.78
CA ALA A 218 17.32 21.42 -13.37
C ALA A 218 18.24 20.47 -14.16
N GLY A 219 18.19 19.17 -13.84
CA GLY A 219 19.03 18.16 -14.47
C GLY A 219 20.49 18.12 -13.99
N SER A 220 20.87 18.91 -12.98
CA SER A 220 22.21 18.84 -12.40
C SER A 220 22.44 17.52 -11.63
N PRO A 221 23.68 17.00 -11.59
CA PRO A 221 24.01 15.80 -10.80
C PRO A 221 23.57 15.91 -9.34
N LYS A 222 23.72 17.09 -8.74
CA LYS A 222 23.30 17.37 -7.37
C LYS A 222 21.79 17.20 -7.15
N ALA A 223 20.96 17.71 -8.06
CA ALA A 223 19.50 17.55 -7.98
C ALA A 223 19.09 16.08 -8.15
N GLN A 224 19.80 15.35 -9.03
CA GLN A 224 19.58 13.92 -9.23
C GLN A 224 19.99 13.09 -8.00
N GLU A 225 21.13 13.38 -7.38
CA GLU A 225 21.57 12.76 -6.12
C GLU A 225 20.59 13.01 -4.98
N ALA A 226 20.12 14.26 -4.83
CA ALA A 226 19.12 14.62 -3.83
C ALA A 226 17.80 13.88 -4.07
N MET A 227 17.36 13.75 -5.33
CA MET A 227 16.15 13.02 -5.70
C MET A 227 16.26 11.53 -5.35
N VAL A 228 17.39 10.90 -5.68
CA VAL A 228 17.65 9.49 -5.31
C VAL A 228 17.70 9.32 -3.80
N GLY A 229 18.34 10.24 -3.08
CA GLY A 229 18.37 10.25 -1.62
C GLY A 229 16.98 10.36 -0.99
N ALA A 230 16.15 11.28 -1.50
CA ALA A 230 14.77 11.47 -1.05
C ALA A 230 13.91 10.21 -1.27
N LEU A 231 13.95 9.63 -2.48
CA LEU A 231 13.21 8.42 -2.80
C LEU A 231 13.64 7.25 -1.91
N ARG A 232 14.96 7.07 -1.69
CA ARG A 232 15.49 6.02 -0.81
C ARG A 232 15.04 6.22 0.64
N ALA A 233 15.10 7.45 1.15
CA ALA A 233 14.71 7.77 2.51
C ALA A 233 13.24 7.41 2.76
N LEU A 234 12.34 7.77 1.84
CA LEU A 234 10.91 7.45 1.93
C LEU A 234 10.64 5.95 1.73
N ALA A 235 11.30 5.31 0.76
CA ALA A 235 11.07 3.90 0.44
C ALA A 235 11.42 2.95 1.59
N THR A 236 12.40 3.31 2.43
CA THR A 236 12.91 2.46 3.51
C THR A 236 11.85 2.11 4.56
N ASN A 237 10.98 3.05 4.92
CA ASN A 237 9.91 2.84 5.92
C ASN A 237 8.52 3.02 5.33
N ARG A 238 8.32 2.58 4.09
CA ARG A 238 6.99 2.61 3.47
C ARG A 238 6.03 1.59 4.11
N SER A 239 4.74 1.87 4.01
CA SER A 239 3.67 0.97 4.42
C SER A 239 2.48 1.07 3.47
N SER A 240 1.87 -0.06 3.10
CA SER A 240 0.61 -0.06 2.36
C SER A 240 -0.57 0.36 3.23
N LEU A 241 -0.47 0.12 4.55
CA LEU A 241 -1.52 0.46 5.52
C LEU A 241 -1.09 1.66 6.36
N ARG A 242 -1.96 2.66 6.45
CA ARG A 242 -1.75 3.88 7.26
C ARG A 242 -1.55 3.55 8.74
N GLN A 243 -2.36 2.64 9.28
CA GLN A 243 -2.28 2.20 10.68
C GLN A 243 -0.95 1.52 11.02
N ASP A 244 -0.41 0.72 10.09
CA ASP A 244 0.90 0.07 10.27
C ASP A 244 2.05 1.09 10.29
N LEU A 245 1.92 2.20 9.55
CA LEU A 245 2.89 3.29 9.60
C LEU A 245 2.79 4.03 10.94
N LEU A 246 1.58 4.38 11.36
CA LEU A 246 1.31 5.05 12.64
C LEU A 246 1.80 4.22 13.83
N ALA A 247 1.69 2.89 13.77
CA ALA A 247 2.18 1.98 14.80
C ALA A 247 3.71 1.97 14.95
N ARG A 248 4.46 2.45 13.95
CA ARG A 248 5.93 2.50 13.98
C ARG A 248 6.49 3.74 14.67
N PHE A 249 5.66 4.74 15.00
CA PHE A 249 6.09 5.85 15.84
C PHE A 249 6.46 5.36 17.25
N PRO A 250 7.48 5.96 17.90
CA PRO A 250 7.96 5.52 19.19
C PRO A 250 6.86 5.63 20.26
N ARG A 251 6.68 4.53 21.02
CA ARG A 251 5.72 4.41 22.13
C ARG A 251 6.37 4.58 23.51
N SER A 252 7.65 4.92 23.56
CA SER A 252 8.43 5.08 24.79
C SER A 252 9.36 6.28 24.67
N SER A 253 9.47 7.07 25.75
CA SER A 253 10.41 8.19 25.87
C SER A 253 11.87 7.78 25.99
N ASP A 254 12.16 6.48 25.98
CA ASP A 254 13.52 5.96 25.94
C ASP A 254 14.27 6.43 24.67
N PRO A 255 15.50 6.97 24.80
CA PRO A 255 16.26 7.46 23.66
C PRO A 255 16.51 6.41 22.56
N THR A 256 16.69 5.14 22.91
CA THR A 256 16.89 4.06 21.93
C THR A 256 15.59 3.74 21.21
N ALA A 257 14.46 3.74 21.90
CA ALA A 257 13.14 3.60 21.27
C ALA A 257 12.85 4.75 20.29
N ILE A 258 13.17 5.99 20.65
CA ILE A 258 13.00 7.16 19.76
C ILE A 258 13.94 7.06 18.56
N ALA A 259 15.19 6.65 18.75
CA ALA A 259 16.17 6.52 17.66
C ALA A 259 15.82 5.40 16.66
N ASN A 260 15.21 4.31 17.14
CA ASN A 260 14.82 3.18 16.31
C ASN A 260 13.42 3.31 15.70
N GLY A 261 12.55 4.11 16.30
CA GLY A 261 11.20 4.37 15.81
C GLY A 261 11.16 5.23 14.55
N LEU A 262 9.95 5.35 13.99
CA LEU A 262 9.69 6.28 12.90
C LEU A 262 9.86 7.71 13.40
N GLY A 263 10.66 8.50 12.67
CA GLY A 263 11.01 9.86 13.03
C GLY A 263 10.15 10.92 12.35
N ALA A 264 9.66 10.65 11.14
CA ALA A 264 8.77 11.54 10.41
C ALA A 264 7.87 10.77 9.42
N ALA A 265 6.66 11.27 9.18
CA ALA A 265 5.82 10.83 8.06
C ALA A 265 4.93 11.97 7.55
N ALA A 266 4.65 12.00 6.24
CA ALA A 266 3.59 12.83 5.71
C ALA A 266 2.23 12.20 6.05
N LEU A 267 1.38 12.92 6.75
CA LEU A 267 0.05 12.49 7.19
C LEU A 267 -0.95 13.63 7.04
N SER A 268 -2.24 13.31 7.05
CA SER A 268 -3.26 14.35 7.17
C SER A 268 -3.24 14.99 8.57
N GLU A 269 -3.66 16.24 8.67
CA GLU A 269 -3.84 16.93 9.96
C GLU A 269 -4.80 16.15 10.87
N GLU A 270 -5.87 15.62 10.27
CA GLU A 270 -6.86 14.77 10.92
C GLU A 270 -6.20 13.54 11.57
N ASP A 271 -5.36 12.80 10.84
CA ASP A 271 -4.66 11.61 11.37
C ASP A 271 -3.80 11.94 12.58
N VAL A 272 -3.10 13.09 12.57
CA VAL A 272 -2.26 13.52 13.69
C VAL A 272 -3.12 13.85 14.92
N ILE A 273 -4.24 14.53 14.72
CA ILE A 273 -5.19 14.84 15.80
C ILE A 273 -5.81 13.55 16.34
N ALA A 274 -6.25 12.64 15.47
CA ALA A 274 -6.81 11.34 15.82
C ALA A 274 -5.81 10.50 16.63
N TYR A 275 -4.55 10.43 16.18
CA TYR A 275 -3.47 9.76 16.90
C TYR A 275 -3.28 10.36 18.30
N ASN A 276 -3.17 11.68 18.43
CA ASN A 276 -2.97 12.35 19.71
C ASN A 276 -4.19 12.22 20.66
N ASN A 277 -5.40 12.13 20.12
CA ASN A 277 -6.62 11.89 20.92
C ASN A 277 -6.62 10.52 21.61
N THR A 278 -5.83 9.55 21.13
CA THR A 278 -5.62 8.26 21.82
C THR A 278 -4.74 8.37 23.06
N LYS A 279 -4.17 9.56 23.33
CA LYS A 279 -3.23 9.85 24.43
C LYS A 279 -2.01 8.92 24.41
N PRO A 280 -1.27 8.89 23.29
CA PRO A 280 -0.07 8.07 23.16
C PRO A 280 1.01 8.54 24.16
N PRO A 281 1.94 7.66 24.58
CA PRO A 281 3.04 8.07 25.46
C PRO A 281 3.92 9.17 24.87
N ILE A 282 4.07 9.20 23.54
CA ILE A 282 4.68 10.29 22.81
C ILE A 282 3.66 10.82 21.79
N PRO A 283 3.17 12.06 21.95
CA PRO A 283 2.36 12.73 20.95
C PRO A 283 3.17 13.09 19.69
N LEU A 284 2.45 13.28 18.59
CA LEU A 284 3.00 13.76 17.32
C LEU A 284 2.79 15.27 17.21
N ALA A 285 3.86 15.99 16.89
CA ALA A 285 3.82 17.36 16.41
C ALA A 285 3.43 17.38 14.93
N ALA A 286 2.49 18.25 14.56
CA ALA A 286 2.12 18.54 13.18
C ALA A 286 3.00 19.68 12.63
N LEU A 287 3.91 19.39 11.71
CA LEU A 287 4.73 20.42 11.06
C LEU A 287 4.09 20.86 9.74
N TYR A 288 3.67 22.12 9.68
CA TYR A 288 3.13 22.77 8.48
C TYR A 288 4.28 23.37 7.66
N LEU A 289 4.93 22.54 6.84
CA LEU A 289 6.10 22.96 6.06
C LEU A 289 5.72 23.84 4.87
N LYS A 290 6.62 24.76 4.50
CA LYS A 290 6.50 25.58 3.28
C LYS A 290 7.36 25.07 2.11
N PRO A 291 6.89 25.19 0.84
CA PRO A 291 5.53 25.57 0.44
C PRO A 291 4.50 24.54 0.93
N ASP A 292 3.25 25.00 1.09
CA ASP A 292 2.18 24.13 1.61
C ASP A 292 1.99 22.91 0.70
N PRO A 293 1.95 21.70 1.27
CA PRO A 293 1.62 20.51 0.51
C PRO A 293 0.20 20.56 -0.03
N ILE A 294 -0.10 19.72 -1.00
CA ILE A 294 -1.46 19.55 -1.50
C ILE A 294 -2.31 18.97 -0.37
N ALA A 295 -3.35 19.70 0.05
CA ALA A 295 -4.29 19.25 1.05
C ALA A 295 -5.24 18.19 0.49
N LEU A 296 -5.72 17.31 1.36
CA LEU A 296 -6.85 16.43 1.08
C LEU A 296 -8.12 17.30 0.99
N ASP A 297 -8.93 17.09 -0.05
CA ASP A 297 -9.98 18.04 -0.47
C ASP A 297 -11.36 17.41 -0.63
N TYR A 298 -11.53 16.13 -0.32
CA TYR A 298 -12.83 15.45 -0.18
C TYR A 298 -13.90 15.86 -1.20
N PRO A 299 -13.67 15.64 -2.51
CA PRO A 299 -14.61 16.07 -3.55
C PRO A 299 -15.88 15.23 -3.51
N PHE A 300 -17.04 15.88 -3.65
CA PHE A 300 -18.32 15.17 -3.80
C PHE A 300 -18.53 14.79 -5.27
N ALA A 301 -18.14 13.57 -5.64
CA ALA A 301 -18.21 13.08 -7.02
C ALA A 301 -19.47 12.27 -7.29
N VAL A 302 -20.36 12.78 -8.14
CA VAL A 302 -21.52 12.03 -8.64
C VAL A 302 -21.09 11.18 -9.82
N LEU A 303 -21.12 9.85 -9.69
CA LEU A 303 -20.59 8.95 -10.70
C LEU A 303 -21.43 8.96 -11.99
N PRO A 304 -20.81 8.78 -13.17
CA PRO A 304 -21.55 8.77 -14.43
C PRO A 304 -22.46 7.53 -14.54
N GLY A 305 -23.57 7.69 -15.27
CA GLY A 305 -24.49 6.58 -15.59
C GLY A 305 -25.54 6.27 -14.52
N ILE A 306 -25.70 7.11 -13.49
CA ILE A 306 -26.79 6.98 -12.51
C ILE A 306 -28.12 7.52 -13.05
N GLU A 307 -29.23 7.05 -12.48
CA GLU A 307 -30.58 7.51 -12.83
C GLU A 307 -30.78 9.02 -12.54
N PRO A 308 -31.56 9.75 -13.36
CA PRO A 308 -31.78 11.20 -13.16
C PRO A 308 -32.37 11.59 -11.80
N THR A 309 -33.20 10.72 -11.22
CA THR A 309 -33.79 10.87 -9.88
C THR A 309 -32.71 10.79 -8.80
N LYS A 310 -31.80 9.82 -8.89
CA LYS A 310 -30.63 9.71 -8.02
C LYS A 310 -29.68 10.89 -8.17
N ALA A 311 -29.43 11.35 -9.41
CA ALA A 311 -28.62 12.55 -9.65
C ALA A 311 -29.24 13.80 -9.00
N SER A 312 -30.57 13.88 -8.97
CA SER A 312 -31.27 14.98 -8.29
C SER A 312 -31.19 14.87 -6.77
N ALA A 313 -31.36 13.67 -6.20
CA ALA A 313 -31.14 13.43 -4.78
C ALA A 313 -29.69 13.75 -4.35
N ALA A 314 -28.70 13.38 -5.16
CA ALA A 314 -27.29 13.68 -4.91
C ALA A 314 -27.00 15.20 -4.88
N ARG A 315 -27.67 15.98 -5.74
CA ARG A 315 -27.56 17.44 -5.73
C ARG A 315 -28.07 18.06 -4.44
N VAL A 316 -29.24 17.61 -3.96
CA VAL A 316 -29.81 18.11 -2.70
C VAL A 316 -28.95 17.69 -1.51
N LEU A 317 -28.45 16.45 -1.50
CA LEU A 317 -27.50 16.00 -0.48
C LEU A 317 -26.24 16.89 -0.48
N PHE A 318 -25.69 17.22 -1.64
CA PHE A 318 -24.55 18.14 -1.73
C PHE A 318 -24.84 19.51 -1.10
N ASP A 319 -26.04 20.06 -1.28
CA ASP A 319 -26.44 21.33 -0.64
C ASP A 319 -26.51 21.20 0.89
N VAL A 320 -27.01 20.07 1.42
CA VAL A 320 -27.01 19.77 2.86
C VAL A 320 -25.58 19.76 3.41
N LEU A 321 -24.64 19.18 2.67
CA LEU A 321 -23.21 19.10 3.05
C LEU A 321 -22.45 20.42 2.89
N ARG A 322 -23.13 21.52 2.54
CA ARG A 322 -22.54 22.88 2.50
C ARG A 322 -23.05 23.80 3.61
N THR A 323 -23.91 23.27 4.48
CA THR A 323 -24.49 24.03 5.59
C THR A 323 -23.50 24.25 6.73
N GLY A 324 -23.74 25.28 7.55
CA GLY A 324 -22.93 25.53 8.76
C GLY A 324 -23.00 24.39 9.79
N SER A 325 -24.11 23.66 9.86
CA SER A 325 -24.24 22.49 10.73
C SER A 325 -23.32 21.35 10.29
N PHE A 326 -23.11 21.17 8.98
CA PHE A 326 -22.14 20.20 8.47
C PHE A 326 -20.70 20.59 8.83
N LYS A 327 -20.35 21.89 8.78
CA LYS A 327 -19.04 22.38 9.23
C LYS A 327 -18.72 22.00 10.69
N ASN A 328 -19.72 22.00 11.57
CA ASN A 328 -19.54 21.54 12.96
C ASN A 328 -19.41 20.00 13.06
N ARG A 329 -20.06 19.24 12.16
CA ARG A 329 -19.86 17.79 12.06
C ARG A 329 -18.45 17.44 11.57
N LEU A 330 -17.90 18.20 10.63
CA LEU A 330 -16.51 18.07 10.19
C LEU A 330 -15.53 18.35 11.33
N ALA A 331 -15.77 19.41 12.12
CA ALA A 331 -14.95 19.74 13.27
C ALA A 331 -14.88 18.60 14.30
N ALA A 332 -15.99 17.88 14.52
CA ALA A 332 -16.03 16.71 15.39
C ALA A 332 -15.21 15.52 14.85
N GLN A 333 -14.95 15.49 13.54
CA GLN A 333 -14.03 14.53 12.89
C GLN A 333 -12.64 15.13 12.65
N SER A 334 -12.29 16.25 13.29
CA SER A 334 -11.01 16.95 13.08
C SER A 334 -10.72 17.33 11.62
N LEU A 335 -11.78 17.54 10.83
CA LEU A 335 -11.72 18.02 9.45
C LEU A 335 -12.12 19.50 9.37
N ARG A 336 -11.56 20.20 8.39
CA ARG A 336 -11.90 21.60 8.07
C ARG A 336 -12.97 21.64 6.98
N ALA A 337 -13.68 22.75 6.88
CA ALA A 337 -14.52 23.06 5.73
C ALA A 337 -13.66 23.33 4.47
N PRO A 338 -14.24 23.31 3.25
CA PRO A 338 -13.50 23.48 2.00
C PRO A 338 -12.69 24.77 1.90
N ASP A 339 -13.14 25.83 2.56
CA ASP A 339 -12.50 27.14 2.64
C ASP A 339 -11.31 27.18 3.62
N GLY A 340 -11.02 26.06 4.29
CA GLY A 340 -9.96 25.93 5.30
C GLY A 340 -10.35 26.43 6.69
N ASN A 341 -11.56 26.96 6.88
CA ASN A 341 -12.09 27.29 8.20
C ASN A 341 -12.59 26.03 8.93
N TRP A 342 -12.53 26.01 10.25
CA TRP A 342 -13.08 24.93 11.06
C TRP A 342 -14.33 25.36 11.84
N GLY A 343 -15.18 24.38 12.17
CA GLY A 343 -16.39 24.58 12.98
C GLY A 343 -16.13 24.53 14.48
N ASP A 344 -17.21 24.59 15.24
CA ASP A 344 -17.16 24.54 16.70
C ASP A 344 -16.60 23.19 17.19
N GLY A 345 -15.75 23.24 18.21
CA GLY A 345 -15.15 22.05 18.82
C GLY A 345 -13.88 21.53 18.13
N PHE A 346 -13.44 22.14 17.02
CA PHE A 346 -12.16 21.80 16.40
C PHE A 346 -10.98 22.19 17.29
N LYS A 347 -10.07 21.24 17.52
CA LYS A 347 -8.86 21.45 18.33
C LYS A 347 -7.65 21.55 17.41
N ALA A 348 -7.30 22.77 17.03
CA ALA A 348 -6.18 23.02 16.13
C ALA A 348 -4.85 22.58 16.76
N PRO A 349 -4.00 21.82 16.03
CA PRO A 349 -2.64 21.52 16.47
C PRO A 349 -1.82 22.80 16.67
N GLN A 350 -0.79 22.70 17.51
CA GLN A 350 0.13 23.81 17.68
C GLN A 350 0.85 24.16 16.36
N GLY A 351 0.84 25.45 16.01
CA GLY A 351 1.39 25.93 14.74
C GLY A 351 0.43 25.84 13.55
N ALA A 352 -0.81 25.36 13.74
CA ALA A 352 -1.80 25.30 12.68
C ALA A 352 -2.11 26.68 12.10
N PRO A 353 -2.09 26.86 10.76
CA PRO A 353 -2.44 28.12 10.14
C PRO A 353 -3.93 28.42 10.40
N SER A 354 -4.18 29.57 11.04
CA SER A 354 -5.53 30.07 11.31
C SER A 354 -6.02 30.97 10.18
N PRO A 355 -7.21 30.71 9.62
CA PRO A 355 -7.85 31.63 8.67
C PRO A 355 -8.23 32.98 9.30
N ALA A 356 -8.43 33.06 10.63
CA ALA A 356 -8.76 34.31 11.31
C ALA A 356 -7.60 35.33 11.35
N ASN A 357 -6.37 34.89 11.09
CA ASN A 357 -5.17 35.74 11.14
C ASN A 357 -4.66 36.16 9.75
N GLY A 358 -5.48 36.02 8.70
CA GLY A 358 -5.11 36.41 7.34
C GLY A 358 -4.01 35.57 6.67
N GLY A 359 -3.63 34.44 7.28
CA GLY A 359 -2.58 33.54 6.79
C GLY A 359 -3.07 32.41 5.87
N ALA A 360 -4.38 32.26 5.68
CA ALA A 360 -4.93 31.37 4.67
C ALA A 360 -4.94 32.13 3.33
N THR A 361 -4.21 31.62 2.34
CA THR A 361 -4.38 32.05 0.95
C THR A 361 -5.87 31.95 0.59
N PRO A 362 -6.49 33.00 0.01
CA PRO A 362 -7.88 32.93 -0.39
C PRO A 362 -8.08 31.75 -1.35
N VAL A 363 -8.81 30.74 -0.91
CA VAL A 363 -9.22 29.61 -1.76
C VAL A 363 -10.49 30.09 -2.49
N PRO A 364 -10.50 30.16 -3.83
CA PRO A 364 -11.71 30.49 -4.58
C PRO A 364 -12.92 29.68 -4.11
N ALA A 365 -14.08 30.33 -4.04
CA ALA A 365 -15.35 29.74 -3.59
C ALA A 365 -15.82 28.52 -4.42
N SER A 366 -15.14 28.22 -5.53
CA SER A 366 -15.31 27.05 -6.40
C SER A 366 -14.61 25.78 -5.89
N GLY A 367 -13.83 25.83 -4.80
CA GLY A 367 -13.01 24.69 -4.36
C GLY A 367 -11.71 24.52 -5.15
N GLN A 368 -11.35 25.51 -5.99
CA GLN A 368 -10.06 25.60 -6.66
C GLN A 368 -8.99 26.07 -5.67
N GLY A 369 -7.80 25.48 -5.68
CA GLY A 369 -6.79 25.58 -4.62
C GLY A 369 -6.60 24.28 -3.80
N GLY A 370 -6.97 23.14 -4.39
CA GLY A 370 -6.76 21.77 -3.88
C GLY A 370 -6.06 20.89 -4.92
N ALA A 371 -6.19 19.57 -4.82
CA ALA A 371 -5.56 18.63 -5.75
C ALA A 371 -6.14 18.70 -7.18
N ALA A 372 -7.34 19.29 -7.35
CA ALA A 372 -8.06 19.35 -8.62
C ALA A 372 -7.34 20.17 -9.71
N ASP A 373 -6.50 21.12 -9.32
CA ASP A 373 -5.76 22.00 -10.24
C ASP A 373 -4.37 21.44 -10.64
N LEU A 374 -4.04 20.23 -10.19
CA LEU A 374 -2.76 19.60 -10.50
C LEU A 374 -2.70 19.11 -11.94
N ASP A 375 -1.49 19.16 -12.52
CA ASP A 375 -1.21 18.50 -13.79
C ASP A 375 -1.30 16.98 -13.62
N PRO A 376 -2.28 16.31 -14.24
CA PRO A 376 -2.45 14.86 -14.11
C PRO A 376 -1.24 14.08 -14.65
N VAL A 377 -0.50 14.65 -15.62
CA VAL A 377 0.73 14.06 -16.15
C VAL A 377 1.83 14.05 -15.09
N ALA A 378 1.94 15.11 -14.28
CA ALA A 378 2.90 15.17 -13.19
C ALA A 378 2.60 14.14 -12.10
N ILE A 379 1.32 13.97 -11.72
CA ILE A 379 0.88 12.93 -10.78
C ILE A 379 1.21 11.53 -11.33
N GLN A 380 0.86 11.27 -12.59
CA GLN A 380 1.13 9.97 -13.22
C GLN A 380 2.63 9.69 -13.30
N LYS A 381 3.45 10.70 -13.63
CA LYS A 381 4.92 10.57 -13.67
C LYS A 381 5.49 10.27 -12.28
N ALA A 382 5.05 10.99 -11.25
CA ALA A 382 5.51 10.80 -9.88
C ALA A 382 5.16 9.41 -9.36
N THR A 383 3.90 8.99 -9.51
CA THR A 383 3.43 7.65 -9.11
C THR A 383 4.11 6.54 -9.90
N THR A 384 4.30 6.69 -11.22
CA THR A 384 5.03 5.70 -12.03
C THR A 384 6.50 5.60 -11.62
N THR A 385 7.16 6.74 -11.42
CA THR A 385 8.57 6.78 -10.97
C THR A 385 8.73 6.15 -9.60
N TRP A 386 7.81 6.45 -8.69
CA TRP A 386 7.74 5.82 -7.37
C TRP A 386 7.53 4.31 -7.46
N SER A 387 6.54 3.85 -8.23
CA SER A 387 6.26 2.42 -8.41
C SER A 387 7.49 1.67 -8.94
N VAL A 388 8.21 2.24 -9.92
CA VAL A 388 9.43 1.64 -10.46
C VAL A 388 10.55 1.65 -9.41
N ALA A 389 10.76 2.77 -8.72
CA ALA A 389 11.83 2.92 -7.74
C ALA A 389 11.63 2.05 -6.49
N THR A 390 10.37 1.78 -6.12
CA THR A 390 10.00 1.05 -4.91
C THR A 390 9.44 -0.33 -5.19
N GLN A 391 9.47 -0.81 -6.43
CA GLN A 391 8.79 -2.06 -6.75
C GLN A 391 9.28 -3.22 -5.89
N SER A 392 8.38 -3.76 -5.05
CA SER A 392 8.66 -4.93 -4.22
C SER A 392 8.94 -6.12 -5.12
N GLY A 393 10.10 -6.74 -4.94
CA GLY A 393 10.47 -7.91 -5.72
C GLY A 393 9.87 -9.18 -5.13
N ARG A 394 9.47 -10.08 -6.02
CA ARG A 394 9.29 -11.49 -5.72
C ARG A 394 10.47 -12.24 -6.32
N MET A 395 11.33 -12.79 -5.47
CA MET A 395 12.61 -13.34 -5.88
C MET A 395 12.75 -14.80 -5.47
N LEU A 396 13.19 -15.63 -6.40
CA LEU A 396 13.78 -16.93 -6.09
C LEU A 396 15.30 -16.81 -6.15
N CYS A 397 15.96 -16.95 -5.00
CA CYS A 397 17.42 -17.05 -4.93
C CYS A 397 17.83 -18.51 -5.14
N VAL A 398 18.76 -18.76 -6.06
CA VAL A 398 19.23 -20.10 -6.42
C VAL A 398 20.76 -20.12 -6.28
N ILE A 399 21.29 -20.92 -5.36
CA ILE A 399 22.72 -20.96 -5.06
C ILE A 399 23.33 -22.29 -5.52
N ASP A 400 24.38 -22.22 -6.33
CA ASP A 400 25.20 -23.36 -6.70
C ASP A 400 25.90 -23.95 -5.47
N VAL A 401 25.78 -25.26 -5.30
CA VAL A 401 26.46 -26.03 -4.26
C VAL A 401 27.23 -27.20 -4.87
N SER A 402 27.60 -27.13 -6.15
CA SER A 402 28.44 -28.14 -6.79
C SER A 402 29.84 -28.20 -6.19
N GLY A 403 30.59 -29.27 -6.48
CA GLY A 403 31.91 -29.53 -5.92
C GLY A 403 32.93 -28.42 -6.20
N SER A 404 32.78 -27.68 -7.31
CA SER A 404 33.61 -26.50 -7.64
C SER A 404 33.50 -25.40 -6.58
N MET A 405 32.35 -25.30 -5.90
CA MET A 405 32.11 -24.32 -4.85
C MET A 405 32.98 -24.54 -3.59
N LYS A 406 33.65 -25.69 -3.47
CA LYS A 406 34.68 -25.96 -2.44
C LYS A 406 35.99 -25.23 -2.69
N LYS A 407 36.26 -24.80 -3.92
CA LYS A 407 37.53 -24.16 -4.29
C LYS A 407 37.75 -22.90 -3.45
N PRO A 408 38.97 -22.65 -2.94
CA PRO A 408 39.27 -21.45 -2.16
C PRO A 408 39.31 -20.21 -3.06
N VAL A 409 38.93 -19.08 -2.49
CA VAL A 409 39.02 -17.75 -3.11
C VAL A 409 40.24 -17.03 -2.53
N ALA A 410 41.25 -16.79 -3.37
CA ALA A 410 42.50 -16.17 -2.95
C ALA A 410 42.32 -14.76 -2.34
N THR A 411 41.37 -13.97 -2.86
CA THR A 411 41.07 -12.61 -2.37
C THR A 411 40.23 -12.59 -1.08
N ALA A 412 39.77 -13.76 -0.59
CA ALA A 412 38.89 -13.87 0.57
C ALA A 412 39.50 -14.71 1.70
N ASN A 413 40.80 -14.54 1.96
CA ASN A 413 41.54 -15.24 3.04
C ASN A 413 41.39 -16.78 3.02
N GLY A 414 41.25 -17.38 1.83
CA GLY A 414 41.12 -18.82 1.66
C GLY A 414 39.73 -19.38 1.94
N ALA A 415 38.71 -18.53 2.16
CA ALA A 415 37.32 -18.97 2.23
C ALA A 415 36.91 -19.67 0.91
N SER A 416 36.04 -20.68 1.02
CA SER A 416 35.49 -21.35 -0.17
C SER A 416 34.57 -20.44 -0.97
N ARG A 417 34.41 -20.70 -2.27
CA ARG A 417 33.48 -19.95 -3.13
C ARG A 417 32.05 -19.95 -2.58
N GLU A 418 31.59 -21.06 -1.98
CA GLU A 418 30.31 -21.12 -1.27
C GLU A 418 30.23 -20.14 -0.11
N GLN A 419 31.20 -20.17 0.81
CA GLN A 419 31.21 -19.29 1.98
C GLN A 419 31.15 -17.81 1.57
N VAL A 420 31.87 -17.43 0.52
CA VAL A 420 31.84 -16.06 0.03
C VAL A 420 30.49 -15.71 -0.61
N THR A 421 29.91 -16.64 -1.36
CA THR A 421 28.58 -16.45 -1.98
C THR A 421 27.48 -16.31 -0.92
N VAL A 422 27.48 -17.18 0.10
CA VAL A 422 26.52 -17.14 1.21
C VAL A 422 26.69 -15.88 2.05
N ALA A 423 27.92 -15.45 2.31
CA ALA A 423 28.18 -14.19 3.00
C ALA A 423 27.64 -13.00 2.20
N ALA A 424 27.88 -12.96 0.89
CA ALA A 424 27.37 -11.91 0.02
C ALA A 424 25.83 -11.92 -0.06
N ALA A 425 25.21 -13.10 -0.19
CA ALA A 425 23.76 -13.25 -0.18
C ALA A 425 23.14 -12.81 1.17
N SER A 426 23.79 -13.13 2.29
CA SER A 426 23.36 -12.73 3.62
C SER A 426 23.45 -11.22 3.84
N GLN A 427 24.52 -10.58 3.35
CA GLN A 427 24.65 -9.12 3.35
C GLN A 427 23.61 -8.47 2.44
N GLY A 428 23.42 -9.01 1.23
CA GLY A 428 22.41 -8.54 0.28
C GLY A 428 20.98 -8.62 0.83
N LEU A 429 20.66 -9.64 1.62
CA LEU A 429 19.36 -9.77 2.28
C LEU A 429 19.04 -8.58 3.20
N GLY A 430 20.06 -7.96 3.80
CA GLY A 430 19.90 -6.77 4.64
C GLY A 430 19.46 -5.51 3.87
N LEU A 431 19.56 -5.51 2.54
CA LEU A 431 19.18 -4.38 1.70
C LEU A 431 17.69 -4.38 1.32
N PHE A 432 17.01 -5.51 1.51
CA PHE A 432 15.59 -5.63 1.19
C PHE A 432 14.72 -5.18 2.36
N ASP A 433 13.64 -4.46 2.06
CA ASP A 433 12.58 -4.18 3.02
C ASP A 433 11.64 -5.40 3.19
N ASP A 434 10.76 -5.36 4.20
CA ASP A 434 9.90 -6.49 4.56
C ASP A 434 8.77 -6.79 3.56
N SER A 435 8.54 -5.92 2.57
CA SER A 435 7.54 -6.12 1.51
C SER A 435 8.01 -7.08 0.41
N TRP A 436 9.31 -7.39 0.37
CA TRP A 436 9.86 -8.35 -0.59
C TRP A 436 9.44 -9.77 -0.25
N SER A 437 9.13 -10.57 -1.27
CA SER A 437 8.92 -12.01 -1.11
C SER A 437 10.16 -12.75 -1.62
N ILE A 438 10.85 -13.50 -0.76
CA ILE A 438 12.08 -14.20 -1.15
C ILE A 438 11.98 -15.68 -0.78
N GLY A 439 12.36 -16.55 -1.72
CA GLY A 439 12.59 -17.98 -1.52
C GLY A 439 14.05 -18.35 -1.78
N LEU A 440 14.45 -19.54 -1.35
CA LEU A 440 15.83 -20.03 -1.47
C LEU A 440 15.87 -21.48 -1.93
N TRP A 441 16.58 -21.70 -3.03
CA TRP A 441 16.94 -23.00 -3.57
C TRP A 441 18.46 -23.16 -3.59
N THR A 442 18.91 -24.42 -3.55
CA THR A 442 20.29 -24.81 -3.84
C THR A 442 20.32 -25.80 -4.99
N PHE A 443 21.40 -25.84 -5.77
CA PHE A 443 21.50 -26.77 -6.89
C PHE A 443 22.89 -27.39 -7.09
N SER A 444 22.90 -28.63 -7.56
CA SER A 444 24.04 -29.47 -7.97
C SER A 444 23.47 -30.78 -8.50
N THR A 445 24.22 -31.58 -9.26
CA THR A 445 23.67 -32.84 -9.80
C THR A 445 23.18 -33.78 -8.70
N ASN A 446 22.01 -34.39 -8.93
CA ASN A 446 21.42 -35.42 -8.07
C ASN A 446 21.23 -35.04 -6.57
N LEU A 447 20.97 -33.77 -6.27
CA LEU A 447 20.76 -33.31 -4.88
C LEU A 447 19.55 -33.95 -4.18
N ASN A 448 18.55 -34.39 -4.92
CA ASN A 448 17.37 -35.07 -4.38
C ASN A 448 16.92 -36.20 -5.30
N GLY A 449 17.56 -37.36 -5.19
CA GLY A 449 17.39 -38.44 -6.17
C GLY A 449 17.92 -37.98 -7.53
N ASN A 450 17.09 -38.03 -8.56
CA ASN A 450 17.46 -37.60 -9.93
C ASN A 450 17.20 -36.10 -10.17
N GLN A 451 17.00 -35.30 -9.12
CA GLN A 451 16.71 -33.88 -9.24
C GLN A 451 17.92 -33.04 -8.82
N ASP A 452 18.32 -32.10 -9.67
CA ASP A 452 19.54 -31.30 -9.48
C ASP A 452 19.37 -30.08 -8.59
N TYR A 453 18.21 -29.92 -7.97
CA TYR A 453 17.92 -28.78 -7.10
C TYR A 453 17.12 -29.21 -5.88
N ARG A 454 17.23 -28.41 -4.81
CA ARG A 454 16.48 -28.57 -3.58
C ARG A 454 15.90 -27.23 -3.15
N GLU A 455 14.61 -27.20 -2.90
CA GLU A 455 13.95 -26.08 -2.25
C GLU A 455 14.25 -26.11 -0.75
N LEU A 456 14.96 -25.09 -0.25
CA LEU A 456 15.20 -24.92 1.19
C LEU A 456 14.09 -24.10 1.83
N LEU A 457 13.56 -23.11 1.09
CA LEU A 457 12.53 -22.21 1.57
C LEU A 457 11.68 -21.68 0.41
N GLY A 458 10.36 -21.79 0.55
CA GLY A 458 9.42 -21.23 -0.42
C GLY A 458 9.43 -19.70 -0.43
N ILE A 459 8.96 -19.12 -1.53
CA ILE A 459 8.93 -17.67 -1.73
C ILE A 459 7.83 -17.05 -0.86
N LYS A 460 8.23 -16.35 0.21
CA LYS A 460 7.31 -15.72 1.18
C LYS A 460 7.77 -14.31 1.57
N PRO A 461 6.86 -13.43 2.03
CA PRO A 461 7.21 -12.08 2.49
C PRO A 461 8.27 -12.08 3.59
N LEU A 462 9.26 -11.19 3.49
CA LEU A 462 10.37 -11.08 4.44
C LEU A 462 9.91 -10.69 5.84
N SER A 463 8.78 -9.98 5.99
CA SER A 463 8.14 -9.70 7.28
C SER A 463 7.98 -10.95 8.16
N SER A 464 7.77 -12.11 7.55
CA SER A 464 7.62 -13.41 8.24
C SER A 464 8.76 -14.39 7.95
N ASN A 465 9.52 -14.16 6.87
CA ASN A 465 10.46 -15.14 6.32
C ASN A 465 11.93 -14.76 6.48
N ARG A 466 12.24 -13.54 6.95
CA ARG A 466 13.64 -13.04 7.04
C ARG A 466 14.52 -13.88 7.96
N GLY A 467 14.05 -14.19 9.18
CA GLY A 467 14.78 -15.05 10.12
C GLY A 467 15.02 -16.47 9.58
N PRO A 468 13.98 -17.18 9.13
CA PRO A 468 14.13 -18.48 8.46
C PRO A 468 15.10 -18.46 7.27
N LEU A 469 15.04 -17.41 6.44
CA LEU A 469 15.92 -17.28 5.27
C LEU A 469 17.40 -17.11 5.67
N GLN A 470 17.69 -16.31 6.71
CA GLN A 470 19.04 -16.18 7.26
C GLN A 470 19.57 -17.51 7.79
N GLN A 471 18.72 -18.28 8.48
CA GLN A 471 19.08 -19.60 8.99
C GLN A 471 19.33 -20.60 7.85
N SER A 472 18.48 -20.62 6.82
CA SER A 472 18.65 -21.48 5.65
C SER A 472 19.91 -21.13 4.87
N LEU A 473 20.23 -19.85 4.67
CA LEU A 473 21.49 -19.42 4.06
C LEU A 473 22.71 -19.93 4.85
N ALA A 474 22.69 -19.79 6.18
CA ALA A 474 23.77 -20.27 7.03
C ALA A 474 23.97 -21.80 7.00
N SER A 475 22.97 -22.55 6.53
CA SER A 475 23.01 -24.01 6.39
C SER A 475 23.49 -24.53 5.04
N VAL A 476 23.62 -23.64 4.03
CA VAL A 476 24.08 -24.00 2.68
C VAL A 476 25.51 -24.55 2.77
N ARG A 477 25.76 -25.70 2.14
CA ARG A 477 27.10 -26.32 2.10
C ARG A 477 27.35 -26.88 0.71
N PRO A 478 28.61 -26.90 0.22
CA PRO A 478 28.95 -27.58 -1.01
C PRO A 478 28.66 -29.08 -0.91
N SER A 479 28.25 -29.65 -2.03
CA SER A 479 28.07 -31.07 -2.25
C SER A 479 29.28 -31.68 -2.95
N ASP A 480 29.22 -32.98 -3.22
CA ASP A 480 30.19 -33.70 -4.05
C ASP A 480 29.74 -33.83 -5.52
N GLY A 481 28.58 -33.27 -5.88
CA GLY A 481 28.03 -33.34 -7.24
C GLY A 481 28.58 -32.27 -8.17
N ASP A 482 28.27 -32.42 -9.45
CA ASP A 482 28.63 -31.49 -10.53
C ASP A 482 27.55 -30.39 -10.68
N THR A 483 27.62 -29.62 -11.77
CA THR A 483 26.83 -28.39 -11.95
C THR A 483 25.60 -28.61 -12.86
N GLY A 484 24.46 -28.98 -12.27
CA GLY A 484 23.16 -29.12 -12.95
C GLY A 484 22.42 -27.80 -13.22
N LEU A 485 23.08 -26.86 -13.91
CA LEU A 485 22.61 -25.48 -14.11
C LEU A 485 21.33 -25.39 -14.95
N TYR A 486 21.25 -26.12 -16.06
CA TYR A 486 20.18 -25.93 -17.04
C TYR A 486 18.83 -26.47 -16.56
N ASP A 487 18.82 -27.67 -16.00
CA ASP A 487 17.60 -28.27 -15.43
C ASP A 487 17.07 -27.45 -14.25
N THR A 488 17.98 -26.99 -13.39
CA THR A 488 17.66 -26.08 -12.29
C THR A 488 17.07 -24.77 -12.80
N MET A 489 17.68 -24.13 -13.81
CA MET A 489 17.16 -22.87 -14.36
C MET A 489 15.76 -23.05 -14.93
N LEU A 490 15.52 -24.13 -15.66
CA LEU A 490 14.19 -24.45 -16.20
C LEU A 490 13.16 -24.67 -15.08
N ALA A 491 13.53 -25.41 -14.04
CA ALA A 491 12.65 -25.67 -12.90
C ALA A 491 12.34 -24.40 -12.10
N ALA A 492 13.35 -23.57 -11.85
CA ALA A 492 13.20 -22.28 -11.19
C ALA A 492 12.28 -21.35 -12.00
N TYR A 493 12.46 -21.30 -13.33
CA TYR A 493 11.59 -20.52 -14.22
C TYR A 493 10.13 -20.97 -14.12
N LYS A 494 9.88 -22.28 -14.24
CA LYS A 494 8.53 -22.86 -14.10
C LYS A 494 7.92 -22.55 -12.74
N LYS A 495 8.70 -22.64 -11.65
CA LYS A 495 8.23 -22.36 -10.30
C LYS A 495 7.81 -20.90 -10.13
N VAL A 496 8.64 -19.96 -10.60
CA VAL A 496 8.33 -18.53 -10.50
C VAL A 496 7.17 -18.15 -11.42
N GLN A 497 7.06 -18.76 -12.59
CA GLN A 497 5.92 -18.57 -13.50
C GLN A 497 4.60 -19.09 -12.91
N GLN A 498 4.61 -20.30 -12.32
CA GLN A 498 3.42 -20.92 -11.74
C GLN A 498 2.87 -20.10 -10.57
N ASP A 499 3.77 -19.53 -9.76
CA ASP A 499 3.43 -18.70 -8.61
C ASP A 499 3.63 -17.21 -8.91
N TRP A 500 3.45 -16.78 -10.16
CA TRP A 500 3.65 -15.40 -10.57
C TRP A 500 2.65 -14.48 -9.87
N GLU A 501 3.14 -13.36 -9.34
CA GLU A 501 2.32 -12.41 -8.59
C GLU A 501 2.20 -11.06 -9.33
N PRO A 502 0.99 -10.63 -9.72
CA PRO A 502 0.77 -9.32 -10.33
C PRO A 502 1.26 -8.18 -9.44
N GLY A 503 1.75 -7.10 -10.05
CA GLY A 503 2.25 -5.91 -9.34
C GLY A 503 3.64 -6.06 -8.70
N LYS A 504 4.22 -7.26 -8.67
CA LYS A 504 5.60 -7.50 -8.20
C LYS A 504 6.54 -7.80 -9.35
N VAL A 505 7.82 -7.41 -9.21
CA VAL A 505 8.83 -7.90 -10.14
C VAL A 505 9.16 -9.34 -9.78
N ASN A 506 8.68 -10.28 -10.61
CA ASN A 506 8.97 -11.70 -10.50
C ASN A 506 10.34 -11.99 -11.12
N SER A 507 11.29 -12.46 -10.30
CA SER A 507 12.68 -12.67 -10.72
C SER A 507 13.32 -13.91 -10.13
N ILE A 508 14.31 -14.42 -10.85
CA ILE A 508 15.22 -15.48 -10.40
C ILE A 508 16.62 -14.86 -10.34
N VAL A 509 17.30 -15.04 -9.21
CA VAL A 509 18.73 -14.72 -9.10
C VAL A 509 19.47 -16.01 -8.86
N LEU A 510 20.28 -16.40 -9.84
CA LEU A 510 21.09 -17.60 -9.79
C LEU A 510 22.57 -17.26 -9.62
N PHE A 511 23.22 -17.86 -8.63
CA PHE A 511 24.66 -17.77 -8.39
C PHE A 511 25.32 -19.06 -8.82
N THR A 512 26.38 -19.00 -9.63
CA THR A 512 27.15 -20.17 -10.07
C THR A 512 28.62 -19.82 -10.29
N ASP A 513 29.51 -20.79 -10.15
CA ASP A 513 30.95 -20.60 -10.42
C ASP A 513 31.46 -21.37 -11.65
N GLY A 514 30.59 -22.09 -12.33
CA GLY A 514 30.95 -23.00 -13.41
C GLY A 514 30.00 -22.96 -14.61
N LYS A 515 30.34 -23.75 -15.63
CA LYS A 515 29.43 -24.08 -16.73
C LYS A 515 28.51 -25.22 -16.29
N ASN A 516 27.44 -25.45 -17.03
CA ASN A 516 26.67 -26.68 -16.86
C ASN A 516 27.57 -27.89 -17.11
N ASP A 517 27.61 -28.81 -16.13
CA ASP A 517 28.31 -30.08 -16.19
C ASP A 517 27.38 -31.16 -15.64
N ASP A 518 26.46 -31.58 -16.49
CA ASP A 518 25.46 -32.60 -16.18
C ASP A 518 25.16 -33.40 -17.45
N ALA A 519 25.62 -34.66 -17.47
CA ALA A 519 25.46 -35.56 -18.59
C ALA A 519 24.03 -36.11 -18.74
N SER A 520 23.26 -36.13 -17.64
CA SER A 520 21.86 -36.56 -17.61
C SER A 520 20.86 -35.43 -17.86
N GLY A 521 21.33 -34.18 -17.80
CA GLY A 521 20.52 -32.98 -17.91
C GLY A 521 20.18 -32.56 -19.34
N ILE A 522 19.32 -31.54 -19.45
CA ILE A 522 18.97 -30.95 -20.76
C ILE A 522 20.16 -30.20 -21.37
N SER A 523 20.21 -30.15 -22.70
CA SER A 523 21.17 -29.27 -23.38
C SER A 523 20.78 -27.79 -23.28
N GLN A 524 21.76 -26.89 -23.45
CA GLN A 524 21.51 -25.45 -23.52
C GLN A 524 20.46 -25.09 -24.59
N LYS A 525 20.55 -25.71 -25.77
CA LYS A 525 19.59 -25.49 -26.87
C LYS A 525 18.16 -25.88 -26.45
N ALA A 526 18.02 -26.99 -25.73
CA ALA A 526 16.73 -27.42 -25.21
C ALA A 526 16.20 -26.46 -24.13
N LEU A 527 17.06 -25.98 -23.23
CA LEU A 527 16.72 -24.94 -22.25
C LEU A 527 16.18 -23.68 -22.94
N LEU A 528 16.93 -23.12 -23.88
CA LEU A 528 16.54 -21.89 -24.58
C LEU A 528 15.22 -22.05 -25.33
N ASN A 529 14.99 -23.21 -25.95
CA ASN A 529 13.72 -23.49 -26.62
C ASN A 529 12.55 -23.59 -25.64
N GLN A 530 12.74 -24.24 -24.50
CA GLN A 530 11.69 -24.33 -23.47
C GLN A 530 11.41 -22.96 -22.84
N LEU A 531 12.43 -22.17 -22.53
CA LEU A 531 12.24 -20.82 -22.00
C LEU A 531 11.49 -19.92 -23.00
N LYS A 532 11.79 -20.00 -24.31
CA LYS A 532 11.03 -19.27 -25.33
C LYS A 532 9.56 -19.67 -25.38
N ALA A 533 9.26 -20.96 -25.18
CA ALA A 533 7.89 -21.46 -25.19
C ALA A 533 7.12 -21.12 -23.91
N LEU A 534 7.81 -21.01 -22.77
CA LEU A 534 7.22 -20.64 -21.48
C LEU A 534 7.09 -19.14 -21.28
N ARG A 535 7.83 -18.34 -22.03
CA ARG A 535 7.83 -16.87 -21.90
C ARG A 535 6.43 -16.33 -22.18
N ASP A 536 5.88 -15.67 -21.19
CA ASP A 536 4.63 -14.93 -21.27
C ASP A 536 4.95 -13.42 -21.20
N GLU A 537 4.43 -12.65 -22.15
CA GLU A 537 4.62 -11.18 -22.20
C GLU A 537 3.73 -10.45 -21.18
N GLU A 538 2.61 -11.06 -20.79
CA GLU A 538 1.73 -10.56 -19.72
C GLU A 538 2.24 -10.96 -18.33
N GLN A 539 2.95 -12.09 -18.22
CA GLN A 539 3.54 -12.60 -16.98
C GLN A 539 5.06 -12.86 -17.08
N PRO A 540 5.90 -11.83 -17.28
CA PRO A 540 7.33 -12.00 -17.47
C PRO A 540 8.01 -12.34 -16.15
N VAL A 541 9.02 -13.20 -16.29
CA VAL A 541 9.94 -13.59 -15.22
C VAL A 541 11.35 -13.18 -15.64
N GLN A 542 11.98 -12.33 -14.82
CA GLN A 542 13.33 -11.82 -15.08
C GLN A 542 14.37 -12.79 -14.56
N VAL A 543 15.37 -13.13 -15.39
CA VAL A 543 16.46 -14.02 -15.00
C VAL A 543 17.74 -13.22 -14.83
N ILE A 544 18.30 -13.26 -13.63
CA ILE A 544 19.58 -12.66 -13.28
C ILE A 544 20.55 -13.80 -12.96
N ILE A 545 21.69 -13.83 -13.64
CA ILE A 545 22.72 -14.84 -13.39
C ILE A 545 24.01 -14.16 -12.98
N ILE A 546 24.56 -14.57 -11.85
CA ILE A 546 25.82 -14.08 -11.29
C ILE A 546 26.84 -15.21 -11.34
N GLY A 547 27.74 -15.12 -12.31
CA GLY A 547 28.87 -16.01 -12.48
C GLY A 547 30.08 -15.57 -11.64
N ILE A 548 30.68 -16.49 -10.90
CA ILE A 548 31.81 -16.25 -10.02
C ILE A 548 33.05 -16.94 -10.55
N GLY A 549 34.15 -16.21 -10.66
CA GLY A 549 35.43 -16.73 -11.13
C GLY A 549 35.58 -16.71 -12.65
N THR A 550 36.56 -17.47 -13.15
CA THR A 550 36.98 -17.47 -14.55
C THR A 550 36.43 -18.66 -15.35
N GLU A 551 35.79 -19.62 -14.69
CA GLU A 551 35.33 -20.88 -15.29
C GLU A 551 33.93 -20.73 -15.95
N VAL A 552 33.21 -19.65 -15.63
CA VAL A 552 31.91 -19.30 -16.21
C VAL A 552 32.00 -18.71 -17.62
N SER A 553 31.12 -19.15 -18.51
CA SER A 553 30.99 -18.60 -19.86
C SER A 553 30.00 -17.44 -19.91
N ARG A 554 30.50 -16.20 -20.03
CA ARG A 554 29.65 -15.00 -20.16
C ARG A 554 28.67 -15.10 -21.35
N ALA A 555 29.13 -15.63 -22.48
CA ALA A 555 28.29 -15.77 -23.68
C ALA A 555 27.14 -16.76 -23.45
N GLU A 556 27.41 -17.85 -22.72
CA GLU A 556 26.42 -18.87 -22.40
C GLU A 556 25.34 -18.32 -21.47
N LEU A 557 25.75 -17.68 -20.36
CA LEU A 557 24.82 -17.07 -19.41
C LEU A 557 23.97 -15.96 -20.07
N LYS A 558 24.61 -15.14 -20.91
CA LYS A 558 23.90 -14.08 -21.64
C LYS A 558 22.83 -14.63 -22.58
N SER A 559 23.09 -15.74 -23.25
CA SER A 559 22.09 -16.36 -24.16
C SER A 559 20.81 -16.78 -23.44
N ILE A 560 20.87 -17.13 -22.16
CA ILE A 560 19.72 -17.49 -21.32
C ILE A 560 18.91 -16.23 -20.98
N THR A 561 19.59 -15.17 -20.54
CA THR A 561 18.94 -13.91 -20.16
C THR A 561 18.37 -13.16 -21.37
N ASP A 562 18.93 -13.34 -22.57
CA ASP A 562 18.42 -12.74 -23.81
C ASP A 562 17.05 -13.33 -24.23
N VAL A 563 16.71 -14.54 -23.75
CA VAL A 563 15.40 -15.17 -24.00
C VAL A 563 14.33 -14.71 -23.00
N THR A 564 14.72 -14.57 -21.74
CA THR A 564 13.79 -14.40 -20.59
C THR A 564 13.64 -12.95 -20.13
N GLY A 565 14.65 -12.11 -20.35
CA GLY A 565 14.80 -10.81 -19.72
C GLY A 565 15.72 -10.86 -18.50
N GLY A 566 16.20 -9.71 -18.05
CA GLY A 566 17.15 -9.58 -16.95
C GLY A 566 18.60 -9.41 -17.43
N GLY A 567 19.56 -10.03 -16.77
CA GLY A 567 20.97 -9.82 -17.09
C GLY A 567 21.94 -10.80 -16.46
N SER A 568 23.05 -11.06 -17.17
CA SER A 568 24.14 -11.91 -16.70
C SER A 568 25.37 -11.07 -16.31
N PHE A 569 25.93 -11.35 -15.14
CA PHE A 569 27.11 -10.68 -14.61
C PHE A 569 28.18 -11.72 -14.31
N VAL A 570 29.45 -11.39 -14.56
CA VAL A 570 30.58 -12.26 -14.25
C VAL A 570 31.64 -11.42 -13.54
N THR A 571 32.09 -11.89 -12.38
CA THR A 571 33.17 -11.26 -11.60
C THR A 571 34.20 -12.30 -11.16
N THR A 572 35.47 -11.93 -11.25
CA THR A 572 36.58 -12.71 -10.66
C THR A 572 36.81 -12.36 -9.20
N ASP A 573 36.20 -11.27 -8.73
CA ASP A 573 36.29 -10.79 -7.36
C ASP A 573 34.92 -10.93 -6.67
N PRO A 574 34.78 -11.91 -5.76
CA PRO A 574 33.53 -12.15 -5.05
C PRO A 574 33.12 -11.02 -4.10
N SER A 575 34.01 -10.11 -3.68
CA SER A 575 33.59 -8.96 -2.85
C SER A 575 32.73 -7.95 -3.63
N LYS A 576 32.74 -8.02 -4.96
CA LYS A 576 31.89 -7.18 -5.83
C LYS A 576 30.48 -7.71 -6.03
N ILE A 577 30.14 -8.87 -5.46
CA ILE A 577 28.80 -9.47 -5.59
C ILE A 577 27.71 -8.53 -5.07
N GLY A 578 27.96 -7.79 -3.98
CA GLY A 578 27.01 -6.80 -3.46
C GLY A 578 26.69 -5.68 -4.46
N GLU A 579 27.70 -5.14 -5.15
CA GLU A 579 27.52 -4.11 -6.18
C GLU A 579 26.80 -4.65 -7.42
N ILE A 580 27.18 -5.86 -7.85
CA ILE A 580 26.56 -6.55 -8.99
C ILE A 580 25.09 -6.84 -8.71
N PHE A 581 24.77 -7.23 -7.48
CA PHE A 581 23.41 -7.46 -7.05
C PHE A 581 22.56 -6.18 -7.11
N LEU A 582 23.11 -5.04 -6.68
CA LEU A 582 22.47 -3.74 -6.82
C LEU A 582 22.25 -3.36 -8.30
N GLN A 583 23.23 -3.61 -9.17
CA GLN A 583 23.08 -3.40 -10.61
C GLN A 583 21.99 -4.31 -11.20
N ALA A 584 21.94 -5.57 -10.78
CA ALA A 584 20.94 -6.52 -11.23
C ALA A 584 19.52 -6.15 -10.79
N ILE A 585 19.36 -5.61 -9.58
CA ILE A 585 18.09 -5.04 -9.11
C ILE A 585 17.64 -3.87 -10.00
N ALA A 586 18.59 -3.05 -10.49
CA ALA A 586 18.32 -1.91 -11.35
C ALA A 586 17.99 -2.28 -12.81
N LEU A 587 18.36 -3.49 -13.27
CA LEU A 587 18.01 -4.01 -14.60
C LEU A 587 16.56 -4.51 -14.69
N ARG A 588 15.83 -4.53 -13.59
CA ARG A 588 14.46 -5.02 -13.55
C ARG A 588 13.55 -4.05 -14.31
N PRO A 589 12.92 -4.46 -15.43
CA PRO A 589 11.88 -3.65 -16.04
C PRO A 589 10.73 -3.47 -15.04
N PRO A 590 9.90 -2.43 -15.23
CA PRO A 590 8.65 -2.30 -14.46
C PRO A 590 7.89 -3.62 -14.55
N ALA A 591 7.36 -4.15 -13.44
CA ALA A 591 6.50 -5.33 -13.55
C ALA A 591 5.33 -4.97 -14.49
N PRO A 592 4.96 -5.84 -15.44
CA PRO A 592 3.76 -5.59 -16.19
C PRO A 592 2.55 -5.67 -15.28
N ARG A 593 1.52 -5.00 -15.79
CA ARG A 593 0.35 -4.56 -15.05
C ARG A 593 -0.54 -5.71 -14.64
#